data_AF-A0A8J3CDR4-F1
#
_entry.id   AF-A0A8J3CDR4-F1
#
_cell.length_a   1.000
_cell.length_b   1.000
_cell.length_c   1.000
_cell.angle_alpha   90.00
_cell.angle_beta   90.00
_cell.angle_gamma   90.00
#
_symmetry.space_group_name_H-M   'P 1'
#
loop_
_entity.id
_entity.type
_entity.pdbx_description
1 polymer ?
#
loop_
_entity_poly.entity_id
_entity_poly.type
_entity_poly.pdbx_seq_one_letter_code
_entity_poly.pdbx_strand_id
1 'polypeptide(L)'
;MTVRRDKALPERPEGRTNPRYFDEKGMIPVPMNERMQAKIKALLALIEHQRTSEEERDAARRALKRINDQREKHEKAWPTGRLYNPGAWKGSKYEQARNLTLTEIARLIRADLKLARKIGQSVDDPAVLAVPDPIADAPEQIKYSVRTRYYSGGGSIDLVIKNVPEIWGWTVEPHPLYGEQERWKIATAAMAALYHEVETIYHAYNYDNSDAMTDYFERHYWGHVETEPRIHIPRR
;
A
#
# COMPACT_ATOMS: atom_id res chain seq x y z
N MET A 1 8.59 -34.30 -53.50
CA MET A 1 7.56 -33.36 -52.99
C MET A 1 7.21 -33.80 -51.58
N THR A 2 7.43 -33.09 -50.47
CA THR A 2 7.86 -31.72 -50.21
C THR A 2 8.32 -31.71 -48.74
N VAL A 3 9.50 -31.14 -48.49
CA VAL A 3 10.12 -30.96 -47.17
C VAL A 3 9.34 -29.94 -46.33
N ARG A 4 9.07 -30.23 -45.05
CA ARG A 4 8.71 -29.24 -44.00
C ARG A 4 9.28 -29.75 -42.66
N ARG A 5 10.55 -29.43 -42.35
CA ARG A 5 11.03 -28.27 -41.57
C ARG A 5 10.57 -28.27 -40.11
N ASP A 6 11.47 -28.74 -39.26
CA ASP A 6 11.59 -28.38 -37.85
C ASP A 6 11.44 -26.88 -37.67
N LYS A 7 10.45 -26.45 -36.89
CA LYS A 7 10.39 -25.06 -36.41
C LYS A 7 11.20 -24.96 -35.13
N ALA A 8 12.45 -24.53 -35.28
CA ALA A 8 13.25 -23.99 -34.19
C ALA A 8 12.47 -22.88 -33.46
N LEU A 9 12.52 -22.90 -32.13
CA LEU A 9 12.10 -21.79 -31.29
C LEU A 9 12.87 -20.53 -31.69
N PRO A 10 12.24 -19.35 -31.76
CA PRO A 10 12.97 -18.12 -32.04
C PRO A 10 13.97 -17.86 -30.92
N GLU A 11 15.23 -17.67 -31.33
CA GLU A 11 16.32 -17.26 -30.45
C GLU A 11 15.92 -16.00 -29.68
N ARG A 12 16.07 -16.05 -28.34
CA ARG A 12 15.90 -14.86 -27.50
C ARG A 12 16.95 -13.84 -27.93
N PRO A 13 16.60 -12.56 -28.14
CA PRO A 13 17.61 -11.55 -28.43
C PRO A 13 18.59 -11.48 -27.25
N GLU A 14 19.83 -11.90 -27.51
CA GLU A 14 20.98 -11.64 -26.66
C GLU A 14 21.11 -10.11 -26.51
N GLY A 15 21.26 -9.65 -25.26
CA GLY A 15 21.54 -8.24 -24.98
C GLY A 15 20.36 -7.39 -24.55
N ARG A 16 19.74 -7.72 -23.41
CA ARG A 16 19.37 -6.69 -22.43
C ARG A 16 20.23 -6.89 -21.20
N THR A 17 21.46 -6.39 -21.28
CA THR A 17 22.29 -6.17 -20.09
C THR A 17 21.53 -5.18 -19.21
N ASN A 18 20.88 -5.67 -18.16
CA ASN A 18 20.58 -4.84 -16.99
C ASN A 18 21.91 -4.17 -16.61
N PRO A 19 22.04 -2.84 -16.57
CA PRO A 19 23.26 -2.22 -16.12
C PRO A 19 23.52 -2.70 -14.70
N ARG A 20 24.55 -3.53 -14.55
CA ARG A 20 25.06 -3.96 -13.25
C ARG A 20 25.48 -2.69 -12.51
N TYR A 21 24.85 -2.39 -11.38
CA TYR A 21 25.17 -1.25 -10.52
C TYR A 21 26.49 -1.44 -9.72
N PHE A 22 27.44 -2.19 -10.27
CA PHE A 22 28.70 -2.54 -9.62
C PHE A 22 29.85 -2.45 -10.63
N ASP A 23 30.82 -1.58 -10.36
CA ASP A 23 32.15 -1.62 -10.97
C ASP A 23 33.19 -2.15 -9.94
N GLU A 24 34.42 -2.42 -10.41
CA GLU A 24 35.51 -2.95 -9.58
C GLU A 24 36.01 -1.99 -8.49
N LYS A 25 35.43 -0.78 -8.35
CA LYS A 25 35.82 0.25 -7.38
C LYS A 25 34.73 0.63 -6.37
N GLY A 26 33.53 0.05 -6.46
CA GLY A 26 32.49 0.22 -5.45
C GLY A 26 31.13 0.66 -6.02
N MET A 27 30.26 1.13 -5.12
CA MET A 27 28.86 1.46 -5.40
C MET A 27 28.76 2.59 -6.43
N ILE A 28 28.13 2.34 -7.58
CA ILE A 28 27.79 3.41 -8.52
C ILE A 28 26.72 4.28 -7.85
N PRO A 29 26.94 5.59 -7.63
CA PRO A 29 25.91 6.46 -7.07
C PRO A 29 24.65 6.37 -7.94
N VAL A 30 23.48 6.23 -7.30
CA VAL A 30 22.19 6.19 -7.99
C VAL A 30 22.14 7.37 -8.96
N PRO A 31 22.00 7.16 -10.28
CA PRO A 31 22.10 8.24 -11.24
C PRO A 31 20.99 9.25 -10.93
N MET A 32 21.42 10.45 -10.56
CA MET A 32 20.51 11.54 -10.21
C MET A 32 19.60 11.80 -11.41
N ASN A 33 18.29 11.85 -11.20
CA ASN A 33 17.32 12.14 -12.25
C ASN A 33 17.78 13.40 -13.01
N GLU A 34 18.12 13.25 -14.29
CA GLU A 34 18.75 14.30 -15.12
C GLU A 34 17.94 15.62 -15.08
N ARG A 35 16.61 15.51 -14.93
CA ARG A 35 15.69 16.65 -14.78
C ARG A 35 15.94 17.45 -13.50
N MET A 36 16.35 16.79 -12.41
CA MET A 36 16.63 17.43 -11.13
C MET A 36 18.03 18.09 -11.12
N GLN A 37 19.01 17.47 -11.77
CA GLN A 37 20.32 18.10 -12.03
C GLN A 37 20.18 19.38 -12.85
N ALA A 38 19.38 19.34 -13.93
CA ALA A 38 19.10 20.50 -14.76
C ALA A 38 18.44 21.63 -13.95
N LYS A 39 17.51 21.31 -13.04
CA LYS A 39 16.85 22.29 -12.16
C LYS A 39 17.82 22.95 -11.17
N ILE A 40 18.70 22.18 -10.54
CA ILE A 40 19.71 22.73 -9.61
C ILE A 40 20.67 23.65 -10.36
N LYS A 41 21.14 23.24 -11.54
CA LYS A 41 22.02 24.06 -12.38
C LYS A 41 21.35 25.37 -12.80
N ALA A 42 20.07 25.33 -13.17
CA ALA A 42 19.30 26.54 -13.52
C ALA A 42 19.13 27.49 -12.33
N LEU A 43 18.88 26.97 -11.12
CA LEU A 43 18.75 27.79 -9.92
C LEU A 43 20.07 28.44 -9.50
N LEU A 44 21.20 27.72 -9.62
CA LEU A 44 22.52 28.29 -9.37
C LEU A 44 22.86 29.40 -10.37
N ALA A 45 22.57 29.17 -11.65
CA ALA A 45 22.76 30.19 -12.69
C ALA A 45 21.94 31.47 -12.41
N LEU A 46 20.71 31.34 -11.89
CA LEU A 46 19.89 32.49 -11.50
C LEU A 46 20.47 33.27 -10.31
N ILE A 47 21.07 32.56 -9.34
CA ILE A 47 21.69 33.16 -8.16
C ILE A 47 22.97 33.95 -8.52
N GLU A 48 23.76 33.42 -9.47
CA GLU A 48 25.05 34.00 -9.87
C GLU A 48 24.91 35.10 -10.96
N HIS A 49 23.77 35.19 -11.63
CA HIS A 49 23.58 36.11 -12.74
C HIS A 49 23.41 37.57 -12.28
N GLN A 50 24.26 38.45 -12.80
CA GLN A 50 24.39 39.85 -12.36
C GLN A 50 23.14 40.70 -12.58
N ARG A 51 22.26 40.33 -13.54
CA ARG A 51 21.01 41.07 -13.84
C ARG A 51 19.77 40.51 -13.15
N THR A 52 19.91 39.47 -12.32
CA THR A 52 18.80 38.95 -11.52
C THR A 52 18.51 39.91 -10.37
N SER A 53 17.23 40.22 -10.12
CA SER A 53 16.82 41.07 -8.99
C SER A 53 17.05 40.37 -7.64
N GLU A 54 17.20 41.13 -6.54
CA GLU A 54 17.47 40.51 -5.22
C GLU A 54 16.31 39.61 -4.77
N GLU A 55 15.06 39.98 -5.11
CA GLU A 55 13.88 39.17 -4.81
C GLU A 55 13.88 37.82 -5.55
N GLU A 56 14.32 37.80 -6.81
CA GLU A 56 14.46 36.56 -7.59
C GLU A 56 15.61 35.69 -7.10
N ARG A 57 16.72 36.30 -6.64
CA ARG A 57 17.83 35.56 -6.02
C ARG A 57 17.39 34.91 -4.71
N ASP A 58 16.63 35.62 -3.88
CA ASP A 58 16.11 35.08 -2.63
C ASP A 58 15.04 34.01 -2.85
N ALA A 59 14.22 34.13 -3.90
CA ALA A 59 13.33 33.06 -4.35
C ALA A 59 14.12 31.82 -4.81
N ALA A 60 15.19 32.01 -5.58
CA ALA A 60 16.05 30.93 -6.06
C ALA A 60 16.80 30.23 -4.91
N ARG A 61 17.33 30.97 -3.93
CA ARG A 61 17.95 30.42 -2.70
C ARG A 61 16.96 29.58 -1.91
N ARG A 62 15.72 30.05 -1.73
CA ARG A 62 14.65 29.28 -1.06
C ARG A 62 14.25 28.03 -1.83
N ALA A 63 14.19 28.10 -3.16
CA ALA A 63 13.91 26.94 -4.01
C ALA A 63 15.05 25.90 -3.95
N LEU A 64 16.31 26.35 -3.99
CA LEU A 64 17.49 25.51 -3.86
C LEU A 64 17.54 24.85 -2.48
N LYS A 65 17.25 25.59 -1.40
CA LYS A 65 17.14 25.04 -0.06
C LYS A 65 16.06 23.96 0.03
N ARG A 66 14.87 24.18 -0.54
CA ARG A 66 13.80 23.15 -0.56
C ARG A 66 14.22 21.88 -1.30
N ILE A 67 14.90 22.01 -2.44
CA ILE A 67 15.42 20.85 -3.19
C ILE A 67 16.49 20.12 -2.37
N ASN A 68 17.41 20.85 -1.72
CA ASN A 68 18.43 20.25 -0.87
C ASN A 68 17.84 19.61 0.40
N ASP A 69 16.85 20.22 1.06
CA ASP A 69 16.14 19.64 2.20
C ASP A 69 15.37 18.38 1.77
N GLN A 70 14.78 18.37 0.57
CA GLN A 70 14.10 17.20 0.00
C GLN A 70 15.11 16.10 -0.34
N ARG A 71 16.31 16.46 -0.83
CA ARG A 71 17.43 15.54 -1.04
C ARG A 71 17.95 14.98 0.27
N GLU A 72 18.18 15.81 1.29
CA GLU A 72 18.67 15.38 2.60
C GLU A 72 17.63 14.49 3.30
N LYS A 73 16.32 14.76 3.15
CA LYS A 73 15.26 13.87 3.61
C LYS A 73 15.24 12.56 2.83
N HIS A 74 15.49 12.59 1.52
CA HIS A 74 15.58 11.38 0.70
C HIS A 74 16.87 10.59 0.98
N GLU A 75 17.97 11.27 1.30
CA GLU A 75 19.29 10.73 1.65
C GLU A 75 19.29 10.13 3.06
N LYS A 76 18.65 10.82 4.03
CA LYS A 76 18.34 10.29 5.37
C LYS A 76 17.19 9.27 5.36
N ALA A 77 16.42 9.20 4.28
CA ALA A 77 15.46 8.12 4.03
C ALA A 77 16.13 6.87 3.44
N TRP A 78 17.46 6.84 3.32
CA TRP A 78 18.18 5.58 3.17
C TRP A 78 18.48 4.98 4.54
N PRO A 79 18.03 3.74 4.79
CA PRO A 79 18.34 3.04 6.02
C PRO A 79 19.83 2.69 6.02
N THR A 80 20.44 2.84 7.19
CA THR A 80 21.67 2.14 7.57
C THR A 80 21.67 0.70 7.05
N GLY A 81 22.42 0.39 5.98
CA GLY A 81 22.91 -0.94 5.61
C GLY A 81 21.94 -2.13 5.55
N ARG A 82 20.62 -1.93 5.59
CA ARG A 82 19.64 -3.03 5.48
C ARG A 82 19.27 -3.19 4.01
N LEU A 83 19.47 -4.41 3.53
CA LEU A 83 19.14 -4.90 2.19
C LEU A 83 17.82 -4.28 1.70
N TYR A 84 17.85 -3.71 0.49
CA TYR A 84 16.65 -3.24 -0.21
C TYR A 84 15.66 -4.40 -0.32
N ASN A 85 14.57 -4.35 0.46
CA ASN A 85 13.45 -5.27 0.30
C ASN A 85 12.40 -4.62 -0.61
N PRO A 86 12.27 -5.05 -1.88
CA PRO A 86 11.26 -4.53 -2.79
C PRO A 86 9.82 -4.80 -2.34
N GLY A 87 9.60 -5.67 -1.34
CA GLY A 87 8.31 -5.95 -0.72
C GLY A 87 7.95 -5.03 0.45
N ALA A 88 8.83 -4.09 0.82
CA ALA A 88 8.58 -3.18 1.95
C ALA A 88 7.41 -2.22 1.66
N TRP A 89 6.39 -2.24 2.49
CA TRP A 89 5.22 -1.37 2.38
C TRP A 89 4.86 -0.74 3.73
N LYS A 90 4.51 0.54 3.70
CA LYS A 90 4.03 1.32 4.85
C LYS A 90 2.62 1.84 4.59
N GLY A 91 1.73 1.66 5.57
CA GLY A 91 0.42 2.27 5.57
C GLY A 91 0.48 3.80 5.67
N SER A 92 -0.54 4.48 5.16
CA SER A 92 -0.60 5.96 5.08
C SER A 92 -0.58 6.65 6.45
N LYS A 93 -1.00 5.97 7.52
CA LYS A 93 -1.04 6.45 8.91
C LYS A 93 0.04 5.80 9.79
N TYR A 94 0.94 4.99 9.21
CA TYR A 94 1.95 4.25 9.98
C TYR A 94 2.85 5.17 10.81
N GLU A 95 3.39 6.25 10.24
CA GLU A 95 4.32 7.14 10.97
C GLU A 95 3.66 7.80 12.20
N GLN A 96 2.34 8.01 12.17
CA GLN A 96 1.58 8.54 13.30
C GLN A 96 1.33 7.47 14.38
N ALA A 97 1.30 6.19 13.98
CA ALA A 97 0.98 5.07 14.85
C ALA A 97 2.17 4.24 15.31
N ARG A 98 3.37 4.42 14.73
CA ARG A 98 4.56 3.58 14.98
C ARG A 98 5.03 3.52 16.44
N ASN A 99 4.67 4.54 17.23
CA ASN A 99 5.02 4.64 18.65
C ASN A 99 3.82 4.33 19.57
N LEU A 100 2.67 3.98 19.00
CA LEU A 100 1.45 3.67 19.75
C LEU A 100 1.41 2.18 20.12
N THR A 101 0.75 1.88 21.22
CA THR A 101 0.46 0.50 21.62
C THR A 101 -0.59 -0.13 20.70
N LEU A 102 -0.62 -1.47 20.59
CA LEU A 102 -1.62 -2.16 19.77
C LEU A 102 -3.05 -1.83 20.20
N THR A 103 -3.26 -1.61 21.50
CA THR A 103 -4.56 -1.21 22.06
C THR A 103 -5.00 0.17 21.58
N GLU A 104 -4.06 1.12 21.45
CA GLU A 104 -4.32 2.45 20.92
C GLU A 104 -4.58 2.41 19.41
N ILE A 105 -3.80 1.63 18.66
CA ILE A 105 -4.01 1.42 17.22
C ILE A 105 -5.40 0.81 16.99
N ALA A 106 -5.76 -0.23 17.74
CA ALA A 106 -7.09 -0.83 17.66
C ALA A 106 -8.21 0.16 18.03
N ARG A 107 -7.95 1.13 18.92
CA ARG A 107 -8.91 2.22 19.23
C ARG A 107 -9.06 3.16 18.03
N LEU A 108 -7.96 3.54 17.37
CA LEU A 108 -7.97 4.38 16.18
C LEU A 108 -8.71 3.71 15.02
N ILE A 109 -8.43 2.42 14.75
CA ILE A 109 -9.15 1.65 13.72
C ILE A 109 -10.66 1.64 13.99
N ARG A 110 -11.09 1.41 15.24
CA ARG A 110 -12.52 1.47 15.59
C ARG A 110 -13.11 2.87 15.41
N ALA A 111 -12.35 3.91 15.69
CA ALA A 111 -12.79 5.31 15.52
C ALA A 111 -12.96 5.64 14.03
N ASP A 112 -12.00 5.24 13.19
CA ASP A 112 -12.07 5.40 11.73
C ASP A 112 -13.26 4.67 11.13
N LEU A 113 -13.52 3.41 11.51
CA LEU A 113 -14.67 2.64 11.03
C LEU A 113 -16.00 3.30 11.38
N LYS A 114 -16.11 3.85 12.61
CA LYS A 114 -17.29 4.60 13.05
C LYS A 114 -17.44 5.91 12.28
N LEU A 115 -16.33 6.61 12.05
CA LEU A 115 -16.32 7.88 11.32
C LEU A 115 -16.73 7.67 9.86
N ALA A 116 -16.12 6.69 9.17
CA ALA A 116 -16.45 6.33 7.79
C ALA A 116 -17.96 6.03 7.66
N ARG A 117 -18.49 5.19 8.56
CA ARG A 117 -19.92 4.88 8.57
C ARG A 117 -20.82 6.10 8.82
N LYS A 118 -20.42 7.01 9.71
CA LYS A 118 -21.18 8.22 10.01
C LYS A 118 -21.15 9.24 8.87
N ILE A 119 -19.99 9.42 8.21
CA ILE A 119 -19.83 10.38 7.12
C ILE A 119 -20.69 9.97 5.94
N GLY A 120 -20.58 8.71 5.47
CA GLY A 120 -21.36 8.30 4.30
C GLY A 120 -22.88 8.27 4.54
N GLN A 121 -23.34 8.06 5.78
CA GLN A 121 -24.77 8.22 6.14
C GLN A 121 -25.27 9.68 6.15
N SER A 122 -24.37 10.67 6.14
CA SER A 122 -24.74 12.09 6.22
C SER A 122 -24.79 12.81 4.87
N VAL A 123 -24.44 12.12 3.78
CA VAL A 123 -24.43 12.67 2.42
C VAL A 123 -25.72 12.23 1.69
N ASP A 124 -26.87 12.59 2.24
CA ASP A 124 -28.19 12.42 1.59
C ASP A 124 -28.51 13.62 0.68
N ASP A 125 -27.53 14.17 -0.05
CA ASP A 125 -27.78 15.23 -1.02
C ASP A 125 -27.90 14.62 -2.43
N PRO A 126 -29.12 14.53 -3.01
CA PRO A 126 -29.36 13.93 -4.31
C PRO A 126 -28.69 14.68 -5.48
N ALA A 127 -28.08 15.85 -5.24
CA ALA A 127 -27.36 16.62 -6.24
C ALA A 127 -25.88 16.25 -6.40
N VAL A 128 -25.30 15.48 -5.46
CA VAL A 128 -23.91 15.03 -5.53
C VAL A 128 -23.87 13.65 -6.19
N LEU A 129 -23.05 13.48 -7.23
CA LEU A 129 -22.73 12.16 -7.78
C LEU A 129 -22.39 11.21 -6.63
N ALA A 130 -23.27 10.23 -6.37
CA ALA A 130 -23.09 9.28 -5.28
C ALA A 130 -21.78 8.51 -5.50
N VAL A 131 -20.74 8.89 -4.76
CA VAL A 131 -19.51 8.09 -4.68
C VAL A 131 -19.87 6.90 -3.82
N PRO A 132 -19.88 5.66 -4.34
CA PRO A 132 -20.23 4.49 -3.55
C PRO A 132 -19.24 4.37 -2.37
N ASP A 133 -19.77 4.36 -1.15
CA ASP A 133 -19.00 4.21 0.09
C ASP A 133 -19.34 2.84 0.69
N PRO A 134 -18.48 1.83 0.50
CA PRO A 134 -18.79 0.45 0.91
C PRO A 134 -19.03 0.28 2.41
N ILE A 135 -18.49 1.18 3.26
CA ILE A 135 -18.67 1.11 4.72
C ILE A 135 -20.00 1.74 5.13
N ALA A 136 -20.42 2.81 4.46
CA ALA A 136 -21.68 3.49 4.73
C ALA A 136 -22.88 2.74 4.14
N ASP A 137 -22.74 2.19 2.93
CA ASP A 137 -23.75 1.40 2.22
C ASP A 137 -23.97 0.01 2.86
N ALA A 138 -23.11 -0.38 3.80
CA ALA A 138 -23.20 -1.64 4.51
C ALA A 138 -24.47 -1.70 5.40
N PRO A 139 -25.18 -2.84 5.46
CA PRO A 139 -26.35 -3.01 6.33
C PRO A 139 -26.09 -2.71 7.81
N GLU A 140 -27.09 -2.15 8.52
CA GLU A 140 -26.99 -1.72 9.94
C GLU A 140 -26.63 -2.85 10.90
N GLN A 141 -27.05 -4.07 10.59
CA GLN A 141 -26.77 -5.24 11.40
C GLN A 141 -25.29 -5.65 11.42
N ILE A 142 -24.48 -5.20 10.45
CA ILE A 142 -23.04 -5.52 10.37
C ILE A 142 -22.29 -4.85 11.52
N LYS A 143 -21.51 -5.64 12.25
CA LYS A 143 -20.70 -5.19 13.39
C LYS A 143 -19.22 -5.47 13.16
N TYR A 144 -18.36 -4.53 13.56
CA TYR A 144 -16.91 -4.69 13.51
C TYR A 144 -16.36 -5.04 14.90
N SER A 145 -15.64 -6.17 14.98
CA SER A 145 -14.95 -6.60 16.19
C SER A 145 -13.45 -6.53 15.98
N VAL A 146 -12.80 -5.49 16.51
CA VAL A 146 -11.34 -5.37 16.54
C VAL A 146 -10.82 -5.95 17.86
N ARG A 147 -9.93 -6.94 17.80
CA ARG A 147 -9.30 -7.58 18.96
C ARG A 147 -7.79 -7.50 18.85
N THR A 148 -7.14 -7.39 20.01
CA THR A 148 -5.68 -7.34 20.13
C THR A 148 -5.20 -8.56 20.91
N ARG A 149 -4.09 -9.18 20.49
CA ARG A 149 -3.42 -10.24 21.24
C ARG A 149 -1.94 -9.91 21.35
N TYR A 150 -1.35 -10.24 22.50
CA TYR A 150 0.09 -10.09 22.75
C TYR A 150 0.70 -11.47 22.99
N TYR A 151 1.92 -11.69 22.50
CA TYR A 151 2.65 -12.94 22.66
C TYR A 151 4.16 -12.69 22.65
N SER A 152 4.95 -13.69 23.06
CA SER A 152 6.41 -13.61 23.01
C SER A 152 6.87 -13.42 21.56
N GLY A 153 7.38 -12.24 21.23
CA GLY A 153 7.80 -11.88 19.87
C GLY A 153 6.89 -10.90 19.14
N GLY A 154 5.83 -10.37 19.77
CA GLY A 154 5.05 -9.26 19.20
C GLY A 154 3.59 -9.24 19.62
N GLY A 155 2.71 -8.86 18.69
CA GLY A 155 1.29 -8.95 18.88
C GLY A 155 0.51 -8.84 17.57
N SER A 156 -0.78 -9.16 17.65
CA SER A 156 -1.70 -9.12 16.53
C SER A 156 -2.88 -8.21 16.79
N ILE A 157 -3.39 -7.62 15.71
CA ILE A 157 -4.69 -6.96 15.65
C ILE A 157 -5.53 -7.76 14.66
N ASP A 158 -6.61 -8.36 15.14
CA ASP A 158 -7.55 -9.15 14.35
C ASP A 158 -8.87 -8.37 14.21
N LEU A 159 -9.35 -8.20 12.99
CA LEU A 159 -10.60 -7.49 12.69
C LEU A 159 -11.62 -8.44 12.10
N VAL A 160 -12.76 -8.61 12.77
CA VAL A 160 -13.84 -9.50 12.31
C VAL A 160 -15.08 -8.69 11.94
N ILE A 161 -15.55 -8.85 10.71
CA ILE A 161 -16.84 -8.34 10.22
C ILE A 161 -17.91 -9.39 10.57
N LYS A 162 -18.81 -9.05 11.49
CA LYS A 162 -19.84 -9.94 12.04
C LYS A 162 -21.24 -9.57 11.53
N ASN A 163 -22.17 -10.52 11.66
CA ASN A 163 -23.59 -10.35 11.36
C ASN A 163 -23.87 -9.93 9.91
N VAL A 164 -23.10 -10.49 8.97
CA VAL A 164 -23.29 -10.21 7.55
C VAL A 164 -24.61 -10.85 7.08
N PRO A 165 -25.57 -10.10 6.52
CA PRO A 165 -26.78 -10.66 5.93
C PRO A 165 -26.43 -11.61 4.77
N GLU A 166 -27.07 -12.78 4.72
CA GLU A 166 -26.80 -13.79 3.69
C GLU A 166 -27.04 -13.27 2.26
N ILE A 167 -28.23 -12.73 2.00
CA ILE A 167 -28.63 -12.25 0.67
C ILE A 167 -27.72 -11.12 0.15
N TRP A 168 -27.21 -10.28 1.06
CA TRP A 168 -26.33 -9.17 0.70
C TRP A 168 -24.86 -9.57 0.64
N GLY A 169 -24.44 -10.51 1.50
CA GLY A 169 -23.03 -10.77 1.79
C GLY A 169 -22.38 -11.82 0.89
N TRP A 170 -23.09 -12.89 0.53
CA TRP A 170 -22.49 -13.96 -0.25
C TRP A 170 -23.47 -14.73 -1.12
N THR A 171 -22.96 -15.30 -2.21
CA THR A 171 -23.60 -16.37 -2.97
C THR A 171 -22.98 -17.71 -2.58
N VAL A 172 -23.72 -18.80 -2.80
CA VAL A 172 -23.25 -20.16 -2.49
C VAL A 172 -23.01 -20.91 -3.79
N GLU A 173 -21.75 -21.11 -4.12
CA GLU A 173 -21.32 -21.77 -5.36
C GLU A 173 -20.62 -23.11 -5.07
N PRO A 174 -20.61 -24.05 -6.02
CA PRO A 174 -19.80 -25.26 -5.94
C PRO A 174 -18.31 -24.92 -5.84
N HIS A 175 -17.56 -25.67 -5.03
CA HIS A 175 -16.13 -25.44 -4.89
C HIS A 175 -15.39 -25.83 -6.18
N PRO A 176 -14.48 -25.00 -6.72
CA PRO A 176 -13.84 -25.26 -8.02
C PRO A 176 -13.00 -26.53 -8.05
N LEU A 177 -12.46 -26.98 -6.90
CA LEU A 177 -11.65 -28.19 -6.80
C LEU A 177 -12.44 -29.45 -6.36
N TYR A 178 -13.60 -29.27 -5.70
CA TYR A 178 -14.36 -30.38 -5.09
C TYR A 178 -15.77 -30.53 -5.66
N GLY A 179 -16.14 -29.69 -6.64
CA GLY A 179 -17.42 -29.73 -7.33
C GLY A 179 -18.60 -29.51 -6.40
N GLU A 180 -19.69 -30.24 -6.63
CA GLU A 180 -20.92 -30.13 -5.84
C GLU A 180 -20.82 -30.72 -4.43
N GLN A 181 -19.76 -31.47 -4.13
CA GLN A 181 -19.56 -32.11 -2.83
C GLN A 181 -19.23 -31.11 -1.71
N GLU A 182 -18.66 -29.97 -2.08
CA GLU A 182 -18.37 -28.88 -1.16
C GLU A 182 -18.86 -27.56 -1.75
N ARG A 183 -19.66 -26.82 -0.96
CA ARG A 183 -20.15 -25.51 -1.35
C ARG A 183 -19.45 -24.47 -0.51
N TRP A 184 -18.92 -23.44 -1.16
CA TRP A 184 -18.28 -22.32 -0.48
C TRP A 184 -19.07 -21.03 -0.68
N LYS A 185 -18.93 -20.13 0.30
CA LYS A 185 -19.57 -18.82 0.31
C LYS A 185 -18.66 -17.86 -0.46
N ILE A 186 -19.10 -17.34 -1.60
CA ILE A 186 -18.37 -16.34 -2.38
C ILE A 186 -18.95 -14.97 -2.10
N ALA A 187 -18.11 -14.00 -1.81
CA ALA A 187 -18.56 -12.64 -1.54
C ALA A 187 -19.26 -12.01 -2.75
N THR A 188 -20.37 -11.32 -2.48
CA THR A 188 -20.96 -10.41 -3.47
C THR A 188 -20.02 -9.24 -3.73
N ALA A 189 -20.22 -8.51 -4.84
CA ALA A 189 -19.44 -7.32 -5.15
C ALA A 189 -19.48 -6.27 -4.01
N ALA A 190 -20.65 -6.09 -3.37
CA ALA A 190 -20.82 -5.18 -2.24
C ALA A 190 -20.00 -5.63 -1.01
N MET A 191 -20.02 -6.94 -0.70
CA MET A 191 -19.25 -7.48 0.41
C MET A 191 -17.74 -7.44 0.16
N ALA A 192 -17.29 -7.71 -1.06
CA ALA A 192 -15.89 -7.59 -1.44
C ALA A 192 -15.40 -6.14 -1.34
N ALA A 193 -16.21 -5.18 -1.80
CA ALA A 193 -15.90 -3.76 -1.67
C ALA A 193 -15.81 -3.33 -0.20
N LEU A 194 -16.75 -3.76 0.65
CA LEU A 194 -16.71 -3.51 2.09
C LEU A 194 -15.43 -4.10 2.71
N TYR A 195 -15.11 -5.35 2.38
CA TYR A 195 -13.93 -6.03 2.91
C TYR A 195 -12.65 -5.28 2.56
N HIS A 196 -12.47 -4.88 1.30
CA HIS A 196 -11.27 -4.17 0.87
C HIS A 196 -11.15 -2.77 1.48
N GLU A 197 -12.26 -2.07 1.71
CA GLU A 197 -12.22 -0.77 2.38
C GLU A 197 -11.83 -0.91 3.86
N VAL A 198 -12.40 -1.91 4.55
CA VAL A 198 -12.03 -2.24 5.93
C VAL A 198 -10.58 -2.69 6.02
N GLU A 199 -10.12 -3.50 5.06
CA GLU A 199 -8.73 -3.92 4.90
C GLU A 199 -7.80 -2.71 4.66
N THR A 200 -8.24 -1.73 3.86
CA THR A 200 -7.49 -0.48 3.63
C THR A 200 -7.32 0.32 4.92
N ILE A 201 -8.38 0.49 5.72
CA ILE A 201 -8.30 1.15 7.04
C ILE A 201 -7.39 0.37 7.99
N TYR A 202 -7.52 -0.96 8.02
CA TYR A 202 -6.68 -1.83 8.83
C TYR A 202 -5.20 -1.70 8.46
N HIS A 203 -4.89 -1.67 7.17
CA HIS A 203 -3.53 -1.56 6.66
C HIS A 203 -2.98 -0.13 6.77
N ALA A 204 -3.81 0.91 6.83
CA ALA A 204 -3.32 2.28 6.99
C ALA A 204 -2.37 2.47 8.19
N TYR A 205 -2.53 1.68 9.25
CA TYR A 205 -1.71 1.74 10.47
C TYR A 205 -0.55 0.73 10.53
N ASN A 206 -0.44 -0.16 9.54
CA ASN A 206 0.53 -1.24 9.53
C ASN A 206 1.77 -0.90 8.69
N TYR A 207 2.81 -1.71 8.83
CA TYR A 207 4.01 -1.75 8.02
C TYR A 207 4.45 -3.20 7.88
N ASP A 208 4.98 -3.53 6.71
CA ASP A 208 5.55 -4.83 6.42
C ASP A 208 6.84 -4.66 5.64
N ASN A 209 7.95 -5.17 6.16
CA ASN A 209 9.25 -5.27 5.51
C ASN A 209 9.78 -6.69 5.60
N SER A 210 8.86 -7.65 5.68
CA SER A 210 9.20 -9.06 5.67
C SER A 210 9.77 -9.46 4.30
N ASP A 211 10.82 -10.26 4.31
CA ASP A 211 11.42 -10.85 3.13
C ASP A 211 11.25 -12.37 3.20
N ALA A 212 10.38 -12.88 2.33
CA ALA A 212 10.07 -14.31 2.25
C ALA A 212 11.27 -15.17 1.81
N MET A 213 12.30 -14.58 1.19
CA MET A 213 13.49 -15.32 0.76
C MET A 213 14.52 -15.50 1.87
N THR A 214 14.49 -14.66 2.90
CA THR A 214 15.47 -14.68 3.99
C THR A 214 14.88 -15.07 5.35
N ASP A 215 13.60 -15.49 5.38
CA ASP A 215 12.86 -15.79 6.61
C ASP A 215 12.86 -14.63 7.62
N TYR A 216 13.00 -13.41 7.09
CA TYR A 216 13.02 -12.20 7.88
C TYR A 216 11.61 -11.62 7.93
N PHE A 217 11.02 -11.53 9.12
CA PHE A 217 9.69 -10.94 9.30
C PHE A 217 9.78 -9.68 10.15
N GLU A 218 9.45 -8.55 9.54
CA GLU A 218 9.40 -7.26 10.21
C GLU A 218 8.05 -6.61 9.91
N ARG A 219 7.12 -6.70 10.88
CA ARG A 219 5.78 -6.12 10.78
C ARG A 219 5.50 -5.28 12.01
N HIS A 220 4.70 -4.24 11.87
CA HIS A 220 4.27 -3.44 13.03
C HIS A 220 3.35 -4.25 13.95
N TYR A 221 2.42 -4.99 13.35
CA TYR A 221 1.62 -6.00 14.02
C TYR A 221 1.15 -7.07 13.03
N TRP A 222 0.83 -8.23 13.59
CA TRP A 222 0.26 -9.36 12.87
C TRP A 222 -1.28 -9.31 12.84
N GLY A 223 -1.89 -10.24 12.13
CA GLY A 223 -3.34 -10.39 12.01
C GLY A 223 -3.84 -10.07 10.62
N HIS A 224 -5.16 -10.03 10.50
CA HIS A 224 -5.87 -9.92 9.24
C HIS A 224 -7.33 -9.52 9.46
N VAL A 225 -8.02 -9.22 8.36
CA VAL A 225 -9.46 -9.01 8.32
C VAL A 225 -10.15 -10.33 8.00
N GLU A 226 -11.13 -10.69 8.81
CA GLU A 226 -11.98 -11.88 8.61
C GLU A 226 -13.45 -11.50 8.56
N THR A 227 -14.26 -12.40 8.01
CA THR A 227 -15.72 -12.32 8.03
C THR A 227 -16.29 -13.46 8.85
N GLU A 228 -17.40 -13.20 9.54
CA GLU A 228 -18.19 -14.20 10.25
C GLU A 228 -19.64 -14.15 9.73
N PRO A 229 -20.11 -15.18 8.99
CA PRO A 229 -19.42 -16.43 8.65
C PRO A 229 -18.21 -16.23 7.72
N ARG A 230 -17.31 -17.22 7.65
CA ARG A 230 -16.16 -17.17 6.74
C ARG A 230 -16.65 -17.18 5.29
N ILE A 231 -16.33 -16.11 4.57
CA ILE A 231 -16.68 -15.88 3.17
C ILE A 231 -15.39 -15.79 2.38
N HIS A 232 -15.35 -16.42 1.21
CA HIS A 232 -14.26 -16.29 0.27
C HIS A 232 -14.34 -14.92 -0.41
N ILE A 233 -13.32 -14.10 -0.18
CA ILE A 233 -13.17 -12.79 -0.81
C ILE A 233 -12.23 -12.97 -2.01
N PRO A 234 -12.67 -12.65 -3.24
CA PRO A 234 -11.79 -12.68 -4.40
C PRO A 234 -10.64 -11.68 -4.20
N ARG A 235 -9.43 -12.06 -4.61
CA ARG A 235 -8.29 -11.14 -4.61
C ARG A 235 -8.51 -10.06 -5.67
N ARG A 236 -8.11 -8.83 -5.35
CA ARG A 236 -8.14 -7.68 -6.26
C ARG A 236 -7.13 -7.81 -7.39
#